data_AF-A3V132-F1
#
_entry.id   AF-A3V132-F1
#
_cell.length_a   1.000
_cell.length_b   1.000
_cell.length_c   1.000
_cell.angle_alpha   90.00
_cell.angle_beta   90.00
_cell.angle_gamma   90.00
#
_symmetry.space_group_name_H-M   'P 1'
#
loop_
_entity.id
_entity.type
_entity.pdbx_description
1 polymer ?
#
loop_
_entity_poly.entity_id
_entity_poly.type
_entity_poly.pdbx_seq_one_letter_code
_entity_poly.pdbx_strand_id
1 'polypeptide(L)'
;MTALDRYVRLESDGLWRPAPDQQRRQVTISFGDATLVIADGAARPLAHWSLPAVIRLNPDERPAIYAPDQEASEALEIADEIMIDAIEEVRKSLAKSRPQPGKLRHWITAGIVAATLALAVFWLPGALMRQTLAVVPNAKRVEIGAIILAHVQTKTGAVCRDTTAQAAAGTLATRVFGAGTPLNIVVVPKLDQGALAMPGGLIILDAGLLQAADDPVAVAGFVLASHVALGNHDSLEPVLRQAGLATTFGLLTTGDIPRDVLQRHTEAVLDQPAPQADPADLRRAFAAANLPQRPYQVLADARSGTMPDLGRDTLDGQPSPPVMTDSAWISLQNICNR
;
A
#
# COMPACT_ATOMS: atom_id res chain seq x y z
N MET A 1 24.28 33.58 -41.67
CA MET A 1 24.20 34.85 -42.42
C MET A 1 24.13 35.94 -41.38
N THR A 2 25.28 36.52 -41.06
CA THR A 2 25.39 37.68 -40.15
C THR A 2 25.31 38.95 -41.01
N ALA A 3 24.93 40.08 -40.43
CA ALA A 3 24.84 41.36 -41.14
C ALA A 3 26.16 41.77 -41.85
N LEU A 4 27.30 41.20 -41.44
CA LEU A 4 28.62 41.39 -42.04
C LEU A 4 28.82 40.74 -43.41
N ASP A 5 28.03 39.75 -43.81
CA ASP A 5 28.13 39.19 -45.18
C ASP A 5 27.74 40.23 -46.25
N ARG A 6 27.11 41.36 -45.86
CA ARG A 6 26.64 42.42 -46.75
C ARG A 6 27.54 43.66 -46.81
N TYR A 7 28.50 43.82 -45.89
CA TYR A 7 29.33 45.03 -45.78
C TYR A 7 30.79 44.69 -45.41
N VAL A 8 31.75 45.23 -46.17
CA VAL A 8 33.20 45.01 -45.96
C VAL A 8 33.69 45.58 -44.61
N ARG A 9 33.05 46.65 -44.13
CA ARG A 9 33.28 47.30 -42.83
C ARG A 9 32.11 48.26 -42.58
N LEU A 10 31.40 48.14 -41.46
CA LEU A 10 30.30 49.03 -41.08
C LEU A 10 30.76 49.91 -39.90
N GLU A 11 30.83 51.22 -40.14
CA GLU A 11 31.19 52.21 -39.13
C GLU A 11 30.17 53.34 -39.11
N SER A 12 29.87 53.85 -37.92
CA SER A 12 28.98 54.99 -37.75
C SER A 12 29.44 55.88 -36.59
N ASP A 13 29.01 57.13 -36.60
CA ASP A 13 29.20 58.02 -35.46
C ASP A 13 28.12 57.78 -34.40
N GLY A 14 28.48 57.98 -33.14
CA GLY A 14 27.54 57.96 -32.02
C GLY A 14 28.01 58.78 -30.83
N LEU A 15 27.16 58.84 -29.82
CA LEU A 15 27.48 59.46 -28.54
C LEU A 15 27.61 58.38 -27.47
N TRP A 16 28.80 58.26 -26.89
CA TRP A 16 29.05 57.30 -25.82
C TRP A 16 29.18 57.99 -24.47
N ARG A 17 28.51 57.42 -23.48
CA ARG A 17 28.59 57.76 -22.07
C ARG A 17 29.30 56.61 -21.33
N PRO A 18 30.54 56.79 -20.84
CA PRO A 18 31.33 55.74 -20.20
C PRO A 18 30.92 55.40 -18.76
N ALA A 19 30.22 56.29 -18.06
CA ALA A 19 29.71 56.07 -16.71
C ALA A 19 28.49 56.96 -16.45
N PRO A 20 27.59 56.64 -15.50
CA PRO A 20 26.37 57.42 -15.24
C PRO A 20 26.59 58.90 -14.93
N ASP A 21 27.74 59.22 -14.34
CA ASP A 21 28.17 60.55 -13.92
C ASP A 21 29.04 61.28 -14.95
N GLN A 22 29.41 60.63 -16.06
CA GLN A 22 30.27 61.21 -17.09
C GLN A 22 29.48 61.79 -18.26
N GLN A 23 30.04 62.82 -18.90
CA GLN A 23 29.44 63.46 -20.06
C GLN A 23 29.52 62.55 -21.30
N ARG A 24 28.51 62.65 -22.17
CA ARG A 24 28.52 62.02 -23.49
C ARG A 24 29.62 62.62 -24.35
N ARG A 25 30.37 61.76 -25.04
CA ARG A 25 31.40 62.16 -26.02
C ARG A 25 31.13 61.52 -27.36
N GLN A 26 31.48 62.23 -28.42
CA GLN A 26 31.39 61.73 -29.78
C GLN A 26 32.44 60.63 -29.97
N VAL A 27 32.00 59.52 -30.56
CA VAL A 27 32.81 58.32 -30.80
C VAL A 27 32.49 57.76 -32.18
N THR A 28 33.45 57.03 -32.73
CA THR A 28 33.23 56.20 -33.91
C THR A 28 32.98 54.77 -33.45
N ILE A 29 31.95 54.15 -34.02
CA ILE A 29 31.51 52.80 -33.71
C ILE A 29 31.85 51.91 -34.90
N SER A 30 32.60 50.85 -34.66
CA SER A 30 32.89 49.84 -35.67
C SER A 30 32.20 48.52 -35.33
N PHE A 31 31.43 48.00 -36.28
CA PHE A 31 30.70 46.74 -36.13
C PHE A 31 31.56 45.58 -36.66
N GLY A 32 31.89 44.62 -35.80
CA GLY A 32 32.62 43.38 -36.15
C GLY A 32 31.79 42.12 -35.93
N ASP A 33 32.38 40.94 -36.16
CA ASP A 33 31.68 39.64 -36.22
C ASP A 33 30.84 39.31 -34.97
N ALA A 34 31.34 39.66 -33.79
CA ALA A 34 30.65 39.42 -32.52
C ALA A 34 30.79 40.58 -31.52
N THR A 35 31.40 41.69 -31.94
CA THR A 35 31.79 42.79 -31.07
C THR A 35 31.50 44.13 -31.71
N LEU A 36 31.12 45.09 -30.88
CA LEU A 36 31.00 46.49 -31.24
C LEU A 36 32.17 47.24 -30.59
N VAL A 37 33.01 47.86 -31.41
CA VAL A 37 34.18 48.60 -30.97
C VAL A 37 33.83 50.07 -30.93
N ILE A 38 34.09 50.73 -29.80
CA ILE A 38 33.87 52.16 -29.61
C ILE A 38 35.24 52.83 -29.59
N ALA A 39 35.50 53.78 -30.47
CA ALA A 39 36.78 54.47 -30.62
C ALA A 39 36.63 56.00 -30.55
N ASP A 40 37.73 56.69 -30.21
CA ASP A 40 37.80 58.15 -30.26
C ASP A 40 38.00 58.66 -31.70
N GLY A 41 37.95 59.99 -31.90
CA GLY A 41 38.15 60.61 -33.23
C GLY A 41 39.56 60.42 -33.83
N ALA A 42 40.51 59.87 -33.08
CA ALA A 42 41.83 59.46 -33.57
C ALA A 42 41.92 57.94 -33.80
N ALA A 43 40.77 57.25 -33.86
CA ALA A 43 40.63 55.81 -34.03
C ALA A 43 41.28 54.96 -32.91
N ARG A 44 41.44 55.51 -31.70
CA ARG A 44 41.91 54.74 -30.54
C ARG A 44 40.74 54.04 -29.86
N PRO A 45 40.79 52.72 -29.62
CA PRO A 45 39.70 52.00 -29.00
C PRO A 45 39.51 52.44 -27.54
N LEU A 46 38.28 52.79 -27.19
CA LEU A 46 37.85 53.22 -25.86
C LEU A 46 37.14 52.08 -25.10
N ALA A 47 36.29 51.31 -25.79
CA ALA A 47 35.54 50.20 -25.21
C ALA A 47 35.23 49.12 -26.26
N HIS A 48 35.01 47.90 -25.78
CA HIS A 48 34.60 46.75 -26.58
C HIS A 48 33.36 46.14 -25.97
N TRP A 49 32.26 46.11 -26.73
CA TRP A 49 31.00 45.50 -26.29
C TRP A 49 30.75 44.20 -27.03
N SER A 50 30.22 43.21 -26.32
CA SER A 50 29.76 41.96 -26.93
C SER A 50 28.37 42.17 -27.52
N LEU A 51 28.21 42.06 -28.85
CA LEU A 51 26.92 42.25 -29.52
C LEU A 51 25.77 41.39 -28.92
N PRO A 52 26.00 40.11 -28.53
CA PRO A 52 25.00 39.30 -27.81
C PRO A 52 24.50 39.87 -26.48
N ALA A 53 25.32 40.66 -25.79
CA ALA A 53 25.00 41.21 -24.48
C ALA A 53 24.33 42.59 -24.57
N VAL A 54 24.41 43.25 -25.72
CA VAL A 54 23.85 44.59 -25.92
C VAL A 54 22.33 44.57 -25.79
N ILE A 55 21.82 45.45 -24.94
CA ILE A 55 20.39 45.68 -24.75
C ILE A 55 20.00 47.06 -25.26
N ARG A 56 18.82 47.15 -25.88
CA ARG A 56 18.21 48.42 -26.27
C ARG A 56 17.41 48.97 -25.10
N LEU A 57 17.72 50.20 -24.69
CA LEU A 57 17.07 50.87 -23.55
C LEU A 57 15.81 51.64 -23.95
N ASN A 58 15.72 52.13 -25.19
CA ASN A 58 14.56 52.82 -25.74
C ASN A 58 14.04 52.09 -27.00
N PRO A 59 13.27 50.99 -26.85
CA PRO A 59 12.63 50.34 -27.99
C PRO A 59 11.72 51.34 -28.71
N ASP A 60 11.66 51.24 -30.04
CA ASP A 60 10.80 52.04 -30.93
C ASP A 60 11.09 53.56 -31.02
N GLU A 61 12.07 54.05 -30.26
CA GLU A 61 12.53 55.45 -30.34
C GLU A 61 13.89 55.58 -31.05
N ARG A 62 14.13 56.76 -31.67
CA ARG A 62 15.39 57.14 -32.32
C ARG A 62 15.87 58.52 -31.82
N PRO A 63 17.18 58.76 -31.60
CA PRO A 63 18.31 57.82 -31.76
C PRO A 63 18.24 56.61 -30.81
N ALA A 64 18.73 55.45 -31.25
CA ALA A 64 18.68 54.22 -30.46
C ALA A 64 19.77 54.25 -29.38
N ILE A 65 19.38 53.93 -28.14
CA ILE A 65 20.25 53.88 -26.97
C ILE A 65 20.47 52.42 -26.60
N TYR A 66 21.74 52.04 -26.56
CA TYR A 66 22.21 50.71 -26.24
C TYR A 66 23.05 50.72 -24.97
N ALA A 67 23.04 49.62 -24.23
CA ALA A 67 23.89 49.39 -23.07
C ALA A 67 24.46 47.96 -23.08
N PRO A 68 25.64 47.72 -22.48
CA PRO A 68 26.25 46.39 -22.42
C PRO A 68 25.66 45.49 -21.32
N ASP A 69 24.89 46.06 -20.39
CA ASP A 69 24.26 45.39 -19.25
C ASP A 69 22.90 46.02 -18.88
N GLN A 70 22.16 45.38 -17.97
CA GLN A 70 20.84 45.85 -17.48
C GLN A 70 20.92 47.07 -16.55
N GLU A 71 22.09 47.35 -15.99
CA GLU A 71 22.31 48.47 -15.06
C GLU A 71 22.63 49.78 -15.82
N ALA A 72 22.79 49.71 -17.15
CA ALA A 72 23.10 50.83 -18.02
C ALA A 72 24.36 51.61 -17.58
N SER A 73 25.36 50.86 -17.10
CA SER A 73 26.66 51.37 -16.66
C SER A 73 27.27 52.31 -17.70
N GLU A 74 27.30 51.84 -18.94
CA GLU A 74 27.63 52.60 -20.14
C GLU A 74 26.40 52.75 -21.04
N ALA A 75 26.33 53.83 -21.80
CA ALA A 75 25.28 54.03 -22.79
C ALA A 75 25.85 54.52 -24.11
N LEU A 76 25.37 53.96 -25.21
CA LEU A 76 25.76 54.31 -26.57
C LEU A 76 24.51 54.73 -27.34
N GLU A 77 24.50 55.96 -27.80
CA GLU A 77 23.43 56.53 -28.62
C GLU A 77 23.87 56.52 -30.08
N ILE A 78 23.08 55.88 -30.94
CA ILE A 78 23.36 55.68 -32.37
C ILE A 78 22.18 56.23 -33.16
N ALA A 79 22.45 57.10 -34.14
CA ALA A 79 21.43 57.66 -35.03
C ALA A 79 21.39 56.96 -36.40
N ASP A 80 22.48 56.28 -36.79
CA ASP A 80 22.60 55.60 -38.08
C ASP A 80 21.67 54.39 -38.20
N GLU A 81 20.81 54.40 -39.21
CA GLU A 81 19.78 53.37 -39.38
C GLU A 81 20.36 51.99 -39.73
N ILE A 82 21.44 51.97 -40.52
CA ILE A 82 22.07 50.73 -40.98
C ILE A 82 22.76 50.04 -39.81
N MET A 83 23.44 50.81 -38.95
CA MET A 83 24.05 50.31 -37.71
C MET A 83 23.02 49.76 -36.74
N ILE A 84 21.90 50.49 -36.54
CA ILE A 84 20.80 50.04 -35.67
C ILE A 84 20.22 48.72 -36.18
N ASP A 85 19.93 48.62 -37.47
CA ASP A 85 19.34 47.42 -38.07
C ASP A 85 20.28 46.22 -37.98
N ALA A 86 21.59 46.43 -38.17
CA ALA A 86 22.61 45.38 -38.01
C ALA A 86 22.68 44.84 -36.57
N ILE A 87 22.62 45.71 -35.56
CA ILE A 87 22.58 45.32 -34.14
C ILE A 87 21.30 44.53 -33.85
N GLU A 88 20.14 45.00 -34.33
CA GLU A 88 18.86 44.33 -34.11
C GLU A 88 18.75 42.96 -34.81
N GLU A 89 19.33 42.80 -35.99
CA GLU A 89 19.38 41.50 -36.69
C GLU A 89 20.13 40.44 -35.87
N VAL A 90 21.29 40.81 -35.31
CA VAL A 90 22.06 39.91 -34.42
C VAL A 90 21.27 39.59 -33.16
N ARG A 91 20.66 40.60 -32.50
CA ARG A 91 19.84 40.39 -31.30
C ARG A 91 18.65 39.46 -31.55
N LYS A 92 17.93 39.63 -32.67
CA LYS A 92 16.80 38.77 -33.05
C LYS A 92 17.23 37.32 -33.29
N SER A 93 18.38 37.11 -33.93
CA SER A 93 18.90 35.76 -34.18
C SER A 93 19.22 35.01 -32.88
N LEU A 94 19.71 35.72 -31.86
CA LEU A 94 20.09 35.16 -30.56
C LEU A 94 18.90 34.96 -29.62
N ALA A 95 17.89 35.85 -29.67
CA ALA A 95 16.66 35.71 -28.89
C ALA A 95 15.90 34.41 -29.22
N LYS A 96 15.99 33.95 -30.48
CA LYS A 96 15.36 32.70 -30.94
C LYS A 96 15.98 31.43 -30.34
N SER A 97 17.19 31.54 -29.79
CA SER A 97 17.98 30.42 -29.24
C SER A 97 17.91 30.28 -27.72
N ARG A 98 17.11 31.10 -27.02
CA ARG A 98 16.95 30.99 -25.56
C ARG A 98 16.01 29.83 -25.20
N PRO A 99 16.47 28.80 -24.44
CA PRO A 99 15.60 27.72 -24.00
C PRO A 99 14.60 28.25 -22.97
N GLN A 100 13.30 28.15 -23.26
CA GLN A 100 12.25 28.42 -22.28
C GLN A 100 12.09 27.21 -21.35
N PRO A 101 12.09 27.38 -20.01
CA PRO A 101 11.85 26.26 -19.10
C PRO A 101 10.44 25.72 -19.31
N GLY A 102 10.35 24.52 -19.90
CA GLY A 102 9.08 23.95 -20.35
C GLY A 102 8.19 23.42 -19.21
N LYS A 103 6.87 23.43 -19.47
CA LYS A 103 5.83 22.83 -18.61
C LYS A 103 6.01 21.32 -18.38
N LEU A 104 6.84 20.65 -19.19
CA LEU A 104 7.12 19.21 -19.12
C LEU A 104 7.66 18.79 -17.74
N ARG A 105 8.50 19.63 -17.10
CA ARG A 105 9.01 19.34 -15.75
C ARG A 105 7.87 19.19 -14.74
N HIS A 106 6.85 20.05 -14.80
CA HIS A 106 5.71 20.00 -13.89
C HIS A 106 4.85 18.75 -14.11
N TRP A 107 4.62 18.35 -15.36
CA TRP A 107 3.90 17.11 -15.66
C TRP A 107 4.63 15.87 -15.19
N ILE A 108 5.96 15.82 -15.35
CA ILE A 108 6.78 14.71 -14.84
C ILE A 108 6.73 14.66 -13.32
N THR A 109 6.91 15.79 -12.63
CA THR A 109 6.83 15.82 -11.16
C THR A 109 5.45 15.42 -10.65
N ALA A 110 4.38 15.92 -11.27
CA ALA A 110 3.01 15.54 -10.91
C ALA A 110 2.76 14.05 -11.15
N GLY A 111 3.25 13.50 -12.26
CA GLY A 111 3.16 12.07 -12.57
C GLY A 111 3.88 11.20 -11.53
N ILE A 112 5.08 11.59 -11.11
CA ILE A 112 5.85 10.88 -10.06
C ILE A 112 5.08 10.93 -8.73
N VAL A 113 4.61 12.11 -8.30
CA VAL A 113 3.85 12.24 -7.05
C VAL A 113 2.58 11.39 -7.08
N ALA A 114 1.84 11.41 -8.18
CA ALA A 114 0.64 10.59 -8.34
C ALA A 114 0.97 9.08 -8.31
N ALA A 115 2.05 8.66 -8.97
CA ALA A 115 2.50 7.27 -8.96
C ALA A 115 2.92 6.82 -7.55
N THR A 116 3.64 7.66 -6.80
CA THR A 116 4.03 7.36 -5.41
C THR A 116 2.81 7.25 -4.49
N LEU A 117 1.85 8.18 -4.62
CA LEU A 117 0.60 8.12 -3.84
C LEU A 117 -0.22 6.87 -4.19
N ALA A 118 -0.33 6.52 -5.47
CA ALA A 118 -0.98 5.29 -5.90
C ALA A 118 -0.29 4.07 -5.29
N LEU A 119 1.05 4.00 -5.35
CA LEU A 119 1.79 2.90 -4.73
C LEU A 119 1.54 2.83 -3.21
N ALA A 120 1.55 3.96 -2.52
CA ALA A 120 1.26 4.01 -1.09
C ALA A 120 -0.16 3.52 -0.76
N VAL A 121 -1.18 3.91 -1.53
CA VAL A 121 -2.57 3.53 -1.26
C VAL A 121 -2.85 2.07 -1.64
N PHE A 122 -2.30 1.58 -2.76
CA PHE A 122 -2.62 0.24 -3.25
C PHE A 122 -1.69 -0.85 -2.69
N TRP A 123 -0.44 -0.55 -2.36
CA TRP A 123 0.54 -1.57 -1.95
C TRP A 123 0.80 -1.60 -0.44
N LEU A 124 0.89 -0.44 0.23
CA LEU A 124 1.20 -0.35 1.64
C LEU A 124 0.23 -1.12 2.55
N PRO A 125 -1.11 -1.11 2.31
CA PRO A 125 -2.06 -1.84 3.15
C PRO A 125 -1.75 -3.34 3.24
N GLY A 126 -1.49 -3.97 2.09
CA GLY A 126 -1.17 -5.39 2.02
C GLY A 126 0.19 -5.72 2.63
N ALA A 127 1.19 -4.85 2.42
CA ALA A 127 2.52 -5.03 2.99
C ALA A 127 2.51 -4.93 4.52
N LEU A 128 1.81 -3.94 5.07
CA LEU A 128 1.72 -3.71 6.51
C LEU A 128 0.99 -4.86 7.22
N MET A 129 -0.09 -5.38 6.62
CA MET A 129 -0.82 -6.52 7.18
C MET A 129 0.03 -7.79 7.20
N ARG A 130 0.72 -8.14 6.10
CA ARG A 130 1.62 -9.31 6.06
C ARG A 130 2.73 -9.21 7.10
N GLN A 131 3.33 -8.04 7.25
CA GLN A 131 4.38 -7.82 8.25
C GLN A 131 3.84 -7.96 9.67
N THR A 132 2.63 -7.44 9.93
CA THR A 132 1.99 -7.55 11.25
C THR A 132 1.73 -9.02 11.60
N LEU A 133 1.15 -9.78 10.68
CA LEU A 133 0.91 -11.22 10.88
C LEU A 133 2.21 -12.00 11.13
N ALA A 134 3.29 -11.67 10.41
CA ALA A 134 4.58 -12.33 10.59
C ALA A 134 5.24 -12.06 11.97
N VAL A 135 4.98 -10.88 12.56
CA VAL A 135 5.69 -10.41 13.77
C VAL A 135 4.91 -10.67 15.05
N VAL A 136 3.57 -10.78 15.00
CA VAL A 136 2.74 -10.97 16.21
C VAL A 136 3.07 -12.32 16.88
N PRO A 137 3.64 -12.32 18.11
CA PRO A 137 4.01 -13.54 18.81
C PRO A 137 2.79 -14.39 19.16
N ASN A 138 2.96 -15.71 19.23
CA ASN A 138 1.87 -16.64 19.54
C ASN A 138 1.13 -16.28 20.84
N ALA A 139 1.85 -15.86 21.89
CA ALA A 139 1.26 -15.42 23.16
C ALA A 139 0.20 -14.31 22.98
N LYS A 140 0.45 -13.33 22.10
CA LYS A 140 -0.50 -12.25 21.83
C LYS A 140 -1.73 -12.75 21.05
N ARG A 141 -1.56 -13.76 20.21
CA ARG A 141 -2.66 -14.41 19.48
C ARG A 141 -3.60 -15.14 20.44
N VAL A 142 -3.04 -15.82 21.44
CA VAL A 142 -3.78 -16.49 22.51
C VAL A 142 -4.55 -15.46 23.36
N GLU A 143 -3.91 -14.33 23.70
CA GLU A 143 -4.57 -13.24 24.43
C GLU A 143 -5.75 -12.66 23.65
N ILE A 144 -5.56 -12.36 22.36
CA ILE A 144 -6.64 -11.88 21.47
C ILE A 144 -7.77 -12.92 21.40
N GLY A 145 -7.44 -14.21 21.25
CA GLY A 145 -8.42 -15.29 21.25
C GLY A 145 -9.23 -15.36 22.54
N ALA A 146 -8.59 -15.19 23.71
CA ALA A 146 -9.27 -15.16 25.01
C ALA A 146 -10.22 -13.96 25.14
N ILE A 147 -9.81 -12.78 24.64
CA ILE A 147 -10.67 -11.59 24.63
C ILE A 147 -11.87 -11.82 23.73
N ILE A 148 -11.69 -12.41 22.54
CA ILE A 148 -12.80 -12.73 21.64
C ILE A 148 -13.74 -13.76 22.29
N LEU A 149 -13.21 -14.81 22.90
CA LEU A 149 -14.01 -15.83 23.59
C LEU A 149 -14.90 -15.21 24.68
N ALA A 150 -14.40 -14.23 25.41
CA ALA A 150 -15.21 -13.51 26.41
C ALA A 150 -16.41 -12.79 25.78
N HIS A 151 -16.27 -12.25 24.57
CA HIS A 151 -17.37 -11.65 23.82
C HIS A 151 -18.30 -12.71 23.22
N VAL A 152 -17.78 -13.86 22.77
CA VAL A 152 -18.62 -14.97 22.28
C VAL A 152 -19.57 -15.44 23.38
N GLN A 153 -19.06 -15.58 24.62
CA GLN A 153 -19.85 -16.02 25.77
C GLN A 153 -21.07 -15.14 26.08
N THR A 154 -21.06 -13.87 25.69
CA THR A 154 -22.21 -12.98 25.94
C THR A 154 -23.40 -13.33 25.04
N LYS A 155 -23.15 -13.85 23.83
CA LYS A 155 -24.20 -14.30 22.88
C LYS A 155 -24.50 -15.79 22.97
N THR A 156 -23.49 -16.64 23.15
CA THR A 156 -23.62 -18.11 23.09
C THR A 156 -23.86 -18.78 24.44
N GLY A 157 -23.69 -18.02 25.53
CA GLY A 157 -23.69 -18.52 26.90
C GLY A 157 -22.29 -18.81 27.43
N ALA A 158 -22.18 -18.95 28.76
CA ALA A 158 -20.91 -19.26 29.40
C ALA A 158 -20.34 -20.59 28.91
N VAL A 159 -19.02 -20.65 28.74
CA VAL A 159 -18.31 -21.88 28.36
C VAL A 159 -18.60 -22.99 29.36
N CYS A 160 -18.88 -24.18 28.85
CA CYS A 160 -19.16 -25.35 29.66
C CYS A 160 -17.88 -25.85 30.34
N ARG A 161 -17.95 -26.09 31.65
CA ARG A 161 -16.79 -26.39 32.50
C ARG A 161 -16.96 -27.74 33.20
N ASP A 162 -16.51 -28.80 32.54
CA ASP A 162 -16.30 -30.12 33.15
C ASP A 162 -14.86 -30.57 32.84
N THR A 163 -14.09 -30.89 33.87
CA THR A 163 -12.66 -31.21 33.75
C THR A 163 -12.41 -32.48 32.94
N THR A 164 -13.29 -33.47 33.05
CA THR A 164 -13.16 -34.75 32.34
C THR A 164 -13.48 -34.58 30.87
N ALA A 165 -14.53 -33.83 30.56
CA ALA A 165 -14.92 -33.49 29.20
C ALA A 165 -13.88 -32.58 28.52
N GLN A 166 -13.26 -31.64 29.23
CA GLN A 166 -12.16 -30.83 28.70
C GLN A 166 -10.94 -31.69 28.36
N ALA A 167 -10.59 -32.68 29.18
CA ALA A 167 -9.53 -33.64 28.86
C ALA A 167 -9.87 -34.49 27.63
N ALA A 168 -11.13 -34.89 27.47
CA ALA A 168 -11.62 -35.59 26.28
C ALA A 168 -11.51 -34.71 25.02
N ALA A 169 -11.87 -33.43 25.12
CA ALA A 169 -11.72 -32.45 24.04
C ALA A 169 -10.24 -32.23 23.65
N GLY A 170 -9.33 -32.17 24.62
CA GLY A 170 -7.89 -32.10 24.37
C GLY A 170 -7.34 -33.36 23.67
N THR A 171 -7.85 -34.54 24.04
CA THR A 171 -7.52 -35.82 23.39
C THR A 171 -8.01 -35.82 21.94
N LEU A 172 -9.23 -35.33 21.70
CA LEU A 172 -9.79 -35.18 20.35
C LEU A 172 -8.90 -34.25 19.50
N ALA A 173 -8.54 -33.07 20.01
CA ALA A 173 -7.65 -32.14 19.30
C ALA A 173 -6.31 -32.79 18.94
N THR A 174 -5.71 -33.51 19.90
CA THR A 174 -4.44 -34.22 19.71
C THR A 174 -4.55 -35.34 18.68
N ARG A 175 -5.68 -36.06 18.63
CA ARG A 175 -5.92 -37.15 17.66
C ARG A 175 -6.12 -36.62 16.24
N VAL A 176 -6.75 -35.46 16.09
CA VAL A 176 -7.06 -34.86 14.78
C VAL A 176 -5.84 -34.12 14.21
N PHE A 177 -5.13 -33.35 15.03
CA PHE A 177 -4.06 -32.45 14.56
C PHE A 177 -2.65 -32.85 15.00
N GLY A 178 -2.50 -33.89 15.83
CA GLY A 178 -1.23 -34.30 16.40
C GLY A 178 -0.82 -33.51 17.65
N ALA A 179 0.05 -34.10 18.48
CA ALA A 179 0.48 -33.54 19.77
C ALA A 179 1.33 -32.25 19.67
N GLY A 180 1.80 -31.90 18.48
CA GLY A 180 2.62 -30.70 18.23
C GLY A 180 1.81 -29.45 17.89
N THR A 181 0.50 -29.57 17.68
CA THR A 181 -0.34 -28.46 17.22
C THR A 181 -1.05 -27.83 18.42
N PRO A 182 -0.78 -26.55 18.77
CA PRO A 182 -1.33 -25.91 19.96
C PRO A 182 -2.78 -25.48 19.74
N LEU A 183 -3.68 -26.48 19.62
CA LEU A 183 -5.11 -26.29 19.44
C LEU A 183 -5.88 -26.69 20.71
N ASN A 184 -6.75 -25.80 21.15
CA ASN A 184 -7.62 -25.97 22.31
C ASN A 184 -9.07 -25.93 21.86
N ILE A 185 -9.84 -26.96 22.21
CA ILE A 185 -11.28 -27.02 21.94
C ILE A 185 -12.03 -26.54 23.18
N VAL A 186 -12.95 -25.60 22.97
CA VAL A 186 -13.82 -25.04 24.00
C VAL A 186 -15.27 -25.21 23.59
N VAL A 187 -16.11 -25.70 24.49
CA VAL A 187 -17.52 -25.96 24.20
C VAL A 187 -18.40 -24.86 24.78
N VAL A 188 -19.33 -24.35 23.97
CA VAL A 188 -20.35 -23.37 24.36
C VAL A 188 -21.76 -23.97 24.21
N PRO A 189 -22.74 -23.52 25.01
CA PRO A 189 -24.09 -24.08 25.00
C PRO A 189 -24.79 -23.99 23.65
N LYS A 190 -24.60 -22.88 22.93
CA LYS A 190 -25.25 -22.64 21.64
C LYS A 190 -24.33 -21.93 20.67
N LEU A 191 -24.01 -22.58 19.55
CA LEU A 191 -23.30 -21.98 18.43
C LEU A 191 -23.91 -22.45 17.11
N ASP A 192 -24.53 -21.53 16.38
CA ASP A 192 -25.29 -21.86 15.16
C ASP A 192 -24.38 -22.45 14.06
N GLN A 193 -23.12 -21.98 14.00
CA GLN A 193 -22.09 -22.46 13.07
C GLN A 193 -21.63 -23.91 13.35
N GLY A 194 -21.95 -24.47 14.52
CA GLY A 194 -21.52 -25.81 14.94
C GLY A 194 -20.08 -25.85 15.44
N ALA A 195 -19.11 -25.40 14.65
CA ALA A 195 -17.71 -25.26 15.05
C ALA A 195 -17.07 -24.02 14.41
N LEU A 196 -16.25 -23.29 15.16
CA LEU A 196 -15.62 -22.06 14.70
C LEU A 196 -14.17 -21.95 15.21
N ALA A 197 -13.22 -21.79 14.29
CA ALA A 197 -11.81 -21.59 14.63
C ALA A 197 -11.50 -20.10 14.83
N MET A 198 -10.70 -19.82 15.87
CA MET A 198 -10.40 -18.47 16.36
C MET A 198 -8.89 -18.27 16.54
N PRO A 199 -8.43 -17.00 16.61
CA PRO A 199 -7.03 -16.68 16.88
C PRO A 199 -6.47 -17.34 18.13
N GLY A 200 -5.19 -17.70 18.08
CA GLY A 200 -4.50 -18.31 19.21
C GLY A 200 -4.73 -19.82 19.35
N GLY A 201 -5.18 -20.48 18.28
CA GLY A 201 -5.38 -21.94 18.27
C GLY A 201 -6.60 -22.37 19.08
N LEU A 202 -7.66 -21.58 19.07
CA LEU A 202 -8.89 -21.89 19.79
C LEU A 202 -9.96 -22.37 18.80
N ILE A 203 -10.64 -23.48 19.09
CA ILE A 203 -11.81 -23.94 18.35
C ILE A 203 -13.00 -23.94 19.29
N ILE A 204 -14.03 -23.17 18.96
CA ILE A 204 -15.28 -23.09 19.69
C ILE A 204 -16.25 -24.11 19.09
N LEU A 205 -16.84 -24.96 19.92
CA LEU A 205 -17.71 -26.05 19.53
C LEU A 205 -19.09 -25.90 20.16
N ASP A 206 -20.13 -26.15 19.36
CA ASP A 206 -21.53 -26.17 19.79
C ASP A 206 -21.83 -27.43 20.61
N ALA A 207 -22.44 -27.26 21.79
CA ALA A 207 -22.92 -28.40 22.58
C ALA A 207 -24.03 -29.17 21.85
N GLY A 208 -24.88 -28.46 21.08
CA GLY A 208 -25.92 -29.09 20.27
C GLY A 208 -25.36 -30.02 19.20
N LEU A 209 -24.23 -29.66 18.59
CA LEU A 209 -23.52 -30.52 17.64
C LEU A 209 -23.03 -31.82 18.28
N LEU A 210 -22.49 -31.76 19.51
CA LEU A 210 -22.06 -32.94 20.26
C LEU A 210 -23.23 -33.89 20.56
N GLN A 211 -24.38 -33.34 20.92
CA GLN A 211 -25.58 -34.10 21.26
C GLN A 211 -26.28 -34.70 20.04
N ALA A 212 -26.19 -34.04 18.88
CA ALA A 212 -26.78 -34.51 17.63
C ALA A 212 -25.91 -35.54 16.88
N ALA A 213 -24.63 -35.66 17.23
CA ALA A 213 -23.71 -36.59 16.59
C ALA A 213 -23.85 -38.00 17.18
N ASP A 214 -23.97 -39.00 16.32
CA ASP A 214 -23.95 -40.42 16.73
C ASP A 214 -22.54 -40.95 16.98
N ASP A 215 -21.53 -40.36 16.33
CA ASP A 215 -20.14 -40.82 16.33
C ASP A 215 -19.17 -39.64 16.57
N PRO A 216 -18.17 -39.76 17.48
CA PRO A 216 -17.11 -38.76 17.65
C PRO A 216 -16.37 -38.39 16.35
N VAL A 217 -16.32 -39.27 15.35
CA VAL A 217 -15.72 -38.98 14.04
C VAL A 217 -16.43 -37.82 13.34
N ALA A 218 -17.76 -37.71 13.44
CA ALA A 218 -18.52 -36.64 12.82
C ALA A 218 -18.12 -35.27 13.39
N VAL A 219 -17.99 -35.20 14.73
CA VAL A 219 -17.53 -33.98 15.43
C VAL A 219 -16.08 -33.67 15.12
N ALA A 220 -15.21 -34.68 15.08
CA ALA A 220 -13.82 -34.52 14.65
C ALA A 220 -13.75 -33.87 13.25
N GLY A 221 -14.65 -34.26 12.34
CA GLY A 221 -14.78 -33.66 11.02
C GLY A 221 -15.19 -32.19 11.04
N PHE A 222 -16.11 -31.77 11.92
CA PHE A 222 -16.46 -30.35 12.09
C PHE A 222 -15.31 -29.52 12.66
N VAL A 223 -14.60 -30.06 13.65
CA VAL A 223 -13.40 -29.44 14.22
C VAL A 223 -12.35 -29.25 13.13
N LEU A 224 -12.08 -30.30 12.35
CA LEU A 224 -11.15 -30.26 11.21
C LEU A 224 -11.60 -29.25 10.15
N ALA A 225 -12.88 -29.27 9.75
CA ALA A 225 -13.44 -28.35 8.76
C ALA A 225 -13.32 -26.89 9.19
N SER A 226 -13.59 -26.58 10.47
CA SER A 226 -13.45 -25.22 11.00
C SER A 226 -12.00 -24.72 10.94
N HIS A 227 -11.03 -25.60 11.17
CA HIS A 227 -9.61 -25.27 11.07
C HIS A 227 -9.18 -25.08 9.61
N VAL A 228 -9.58 -25.98 8.72
CA VAL A 228 -9.24 -25.91 7.28
C VAL A 228 -9.94 -24.75 6.59
N ALA A 229 -11.10 -24.30 7.08
CA ALA A 229 -11.81 -23.14 6.53
C ALA A 229 -11.04 -21.82 6.70
N LEU A 230 -10.08 -21.75 7.63
CA LEU A 230 -9.13 -20.63 7.69
C LEU A 230 -8.07 -20.70 6.57
N GLY A 231 -7.90 -21.86 5.93
CA GLY A 231 -6.94 -22.10 4.86
C GLY A 231 -5.47 -21.95 5.30
N ASN A 232 -4.60 -21.59 4.36
CA ASN A 232 -3.24 -21.12 4.66
C ASN A 232 -3.22 -19.67 5.19
N HIS A 233 -4.39 -19.07 5.43
CA HIS A 233 -4.51 -17.70 5.91
C HIS A 233 -4.45 -17.67 7.43
N ASP A 234 -3.90 -16.58 7.94
CA ASP A 234 -3.77 -16.40 9.37
C ASP A 234 -5.15 -16.10 9.98
N SER A 235 -5.53 -16.80 11.06
CA SER A 235 -6.74 -16.53 11.86
C SER A 235 -6.91 -15.05 12.30
N LEU A 236 -5.82 -14.29 12.41
CA LEU A 236 -5.86 -12.85 12.72
C LEU A 236 -6.12 -11.97 11.48
N GLU A 237 -5.94 -12.50 10.27
CA GLU A 237 -6.10 -11.74 9.04
C GLU A 237 -7.53 -11.17 8.88
N PRO A 238 -8.63 -11.93 9.10
CA PRO A 238 -9.98 -11.39 9.05
C PRO A 238 -10.21 -10.29 10.10
N VAL A 239 -9.66 -10.45 11.30
CA VAL A 239 -9.73 -9.46 12.38
C VAL A 239 -9.08 -8.15 11.93
N LEU A 240 -7.86 -8.21 11.39
CA LEU A 240 -7.10 -7.04 10.95
C LEU A 240 -7.71 -6.37 9.72
N ARG A 241 -8.27 -7.15 8.78
CA ARG A 241 -8.99 -6.63 7.61
C ARG A 241 -10.20 -5.80 8.02
N GLN A 242 -10.97 -6.28 8.99
CA GLN A 242 -12.13 -5.55 9.51
C GLN A 242 -11.75 -4.37 10.42
N ALA A 243 -10.65 -4.51 11.18
CA ALA A 243 -10.14 -3.48 12.08
C ALA A 243 -9.58 -2.25 11.36
N GLY A 244 -9.10 -2.42 10.13
CA GLY A 244 -8.53 -1.35 9.31
C GLY A 244 -7.09 -0.99 9.66
N LEU A 245 -6.48 -0.15 8.82
CA LEU A 245 -5.03 0.11 8.85
C LEU A 245 -4.53 0.79 10.12
N ALA A 246 -5.32 1.71 10.70
CA ALA A 246 -4.95 2.39 11.94
C ALA A 246 -4.79 1.40 13.09
N THR A 247 -5.69 0.43 13.19
CA THR A 247 -5.66 -0.61 14.22
C THR A 247 -4.51 -1.60 13.98
N THR A 248 -4.26 -1.97 12.72
CA THR A 248 -3.12 -2.85 12.37
C THR A 248 -1.78 -2.17 12.71
N PHE A 249 -1.64 -0.87 12.44
CA PHE A 249 -0.46 -0.11 12.85
C PHE A 249 -0.39 0.08 14.37
N GLY A 250 -1.54 0.27 15.03
CA GLY A 250 -1.66 0.24 16.48
C GLY A 250 -1.09 -1.04 17.07
N LEU A 251 -1.50 -2.21 16.58
CA LEU A 251 -0.98 -3.50 17.04
C LEU A 251 0.55 -3.62 16.91
N LEU A 252 1.16 -3.05 15.87
CA LEU A 252 2.63 -3.04 15.73
C LEU A 252 3.34 -2.13 16.73
N THR A 253 2.69 -1.04 17.15
CA THR A 253 3.30 0.00 17.99
C THR A 253 2.98 -0.16 19.47
N THR A 254 1.72 -0.45 19.79
CA THR A 254 1.21 -0.63 21.15
C THR A 254 1.11 -2.09 21.56
N GLY A 255 1.08 -3.03 20.60
CA GLY A 255 0.95 -4.45 20.88
C GLY A 255 -0.48 -4.93 21.13
N ASP A 256 -1.49 -4.04 21.02
CA ASP A 256 -2.88 -4.36 21.39
C ASP A 256 -3.90 -3.95 20.31
N ILE A 257 -5.02 -4.67 20.27
CA ILE A 257 -6.20 -4.34 19.47
C ILE A 257 -7.28 -3.78 20.40
N PRO A 258 -7.92 -2.64 20.07
CA PRO A 258 -9.02 -2.10 20.87
C PRO A 258 -10.16 -3.11 21.06
N ARG A 259 -10.71 -3.17 22.28
CA ARG A 259 -11.73 -4.17 22.65
C ARG A 259 -13.02 -4.03 21.84
N ASP A 260 -13.42 -2.81 21.50
CA ASP A 260 -14.60 -2.52 20.67
C ASP A 260 -14.48 -3.08 19.24
N VAL A 261 -13.26 -3.10 18.69
CA VAL A 261 -12.98 -3.69 17.38
C VAL A 261 -13.13 -5.21 17.46
N LEU A 262 -12.57 -5.84 18.48
CA LEU A 262 -12.70 -7.28 18.72
C LEU A 262 -14.15 -7.69 18.98
N GLN A 263 -14.91 -6.88 19.71
CA GLN A 263 -16.34 -7.09 19.94
C GLN A 263 -17.11 -7.07 18.61
N ARG A 264 -16.97 -6.00 17.81
CA ARG A 264 -17.66 -5.89 16.51
C ARG A 264 -17.28 -7.01 15.55
N HIS A 265 -16.02 -7.45 15.57
CA HIS A 265 -15.58 -8.60 14.79
C HIS A 265 -16.29 -9.88 15.24
N THR A 266 -16.36 -10.10 16.56
CA THR A 266 -17.05 -11.26 17.14
C THR A 266 -18.51 -11.30 16.74
N GLU A 267 -19.21 -10.15 16.85
CA GLU A 267 -20.61 -10.04 16.45
C GLU A 267 -20.80 -10.35 14.97
N ALA A 268 -19.96 -9.78 14.10
CA ALA A 268 -20.03 -10.02 12.66
C ALA A 268 -19.78 -11.48 12.27
N VAL A 269 -18.87 -12.18 12.97
CA VAL A 269 -18.59 -13.60 12.72
C VAL A 269 -19.73 -14.48 13.21
N LEU A 270 -20.31 -14.19 14.38
CA LEU A 270 -21.42 -14.96 14.93
C LEU A 270 -22.73 -14.79 14.15
N ASP A 271 -22.90 -13.66 13.46
CA ASP A 271 -24.09 -13.39 12.65
C ASP A 271 -23.97 -13.94 11.20
N GLN A 272 -22.81 -14.51 10.84
CA GLN A 272 -22.57 -15.14 9.54
C GLN A 272 -22.63 -16.67 9.62
N PRO A 273 -22.99 -17.36 8.51
CA PRO A 273 -22.86 -18.81 8.42
C PRO A 273 -21.43 -19.28 8.67
N ALA A 274 -21.27 -20.55 9.05
CA ALA A 274 -19.95 -21.15 9.26
C ALA A 274 -19.07 -20.97 8.02
N PRO A 275 -17.80 -20.53 8.17
CA PRO A 275 -16.86 -20.48 7.05
C PRO A 275 -16.75 -21.85 6.37
N GLN A 276 -16.87 -21.87 5.05
CA GLN A 276 -16.77 -23.11 4.27
C GLN A 276 -15.35 -23.30 3.78
N ALA A 277 -14.78 -24.47 4.08
CA ALA A 277 -13.49 -24.89 3.56
C ALA A 277 -13.58 -25.25 2.07
N ASP A 278 -12.49 -25.06 1.32
CA ASP A 278 -12.37 -25.61 -0.02
C ASP A 278 -12.51 -27.15 0.02
N PRO A 279 -13.38 -27.76 -0.80
CA PRO A 279 -13.62 -29.19 -0.75
C PRO A 279 -12.38 -30.06 -0.99
N ALA A 280 -11.44 -29.62 -1.83
CA ALA A 280 -10.21 -30.36 -2.10
C ALA A 280 -9.24 -30.28 -0.91
N ASP A 281 -9.15 -29.12 -0.26
CA ASP A 281 -8.35 -28.94 0.96
C ASP A 281 -8.90 -29.76 2.11
N LEU A 282 -10.22 -29.73 2.30
CA LEU A 282 -10.89 -30.49 3.34
C LEU A 282 -10.73 -32.01 3.11
N ARG A 283 -10.89 -32.49 1.88
CA ARG A 283 -10.63 -33.90 1.52
C ARG A 283 -9.20 -34.33 1.88
N ARG A 284 -8.20 -33.50 1.55
CA ARG A 284 -6.79 -33.77 1.89
C ARG A 284 -6.58 -33.81 3.40
N ALA A 285 -7.25 -32.93 4.14
CA ALA A 285 -7.17 -32.90 5.60
C ALA A 285 -7.79 -34.16 6.24
N PHE A 286 -8.95 -34.62 5.75
CA PHE A 286 -9.57 -35.88 6.23
C PHE A 286 -8.64 -37.08 6.00
N ALA A 287 -8.03 -37.17 4.81
CA ALA A 287 -7.06 -38.22 4.50
C ALA A 287 -5.82 -38.15 5.40
N ALA A 288 -5.29 -36.95 5.66
CA ALA A 288 -4.13 -36.74 6.53
C ALA A 288 -4.41 -37.09 8.00
N ALA A 289 -5.62 -36.80 8.48
CA ALA A 289 -6.07 -37.13 9.83
C ALA A 289 -6.51 -38.60 9.99
N ASN A 290 -6.54 -39.37 8.89
CA ASN A 290 -7.06 -40.73 8.81
C ASN A 290 -8.50 -40.84 9.36
N LEU A 291 -9.36 -39.92 8.93
CA LEU A 291 -10.77 -39.82 9.33
C LEU A 291 -11.68 -40.05 8.11
N PRO A 292 -12.70 -40.93 8.18
CA PRO A 292 -13.66 -41.09 7.10
C PRO A 292 -14.56 -39.84 7.00
N GLN A 293 -14.96 -39.49 5.78
CA GLN A 293 -15.69 -38.27 5.46
C GLN A 293 -17.21 -38.42 5.73
N ARG A 294 -17.71 -39.64 5.63
CA ARG A 294 -19.15 -39.93 5.66
C ARG A 294 -19.85 -39.50 6.96
N PRO A 295 -19.33 -39.77 8.18
CA PRO A 295 -19.99 -39.31 9.41
C PRO A 295 -20.13 -37.79 9.47
N TYR A 296 -19.13 -37.05 9.00
CA TYR A 296 -19.18 -35.59 8.89
C TYR A 296 -20.22 -35.14 7.87
N GLN A 297 -20.24 -35.73 6.67
CA GLN A 297 -21.19 -35.37 5.61
C GLN A 297 -22.65 -35.59 6.03
N VAL A 298 -22.94 -36.69 6.71
CA VAL A 298 -24.29 -37.01 7.23
C VAL A 298 -24.71 -36.00 8.28
N LEU A 299 -23.85 -35.67 9.25
CA LEU A 299 -24.17 -34.70 10.29
C LEU A 299 -24.29 -33.26 9.72
N ALA A 300 -23.47 -32.92 8.72
CA ALA A 300 -23.57 -31.66 8.00
C ALA A 300 -24.90 -31.54 7.25
N ASP A 301 -25.30 -32.58 6.52
CA ASP A 301 -26.58 -32.64 5.81
C ASP A 301 -27.77 -32.52 6.78
N ALA A 302 -27.74 -33.21 7.92
CA ALA A 302 -28.78 -33.11 8.94
C ALA A 302 -28.94 -31.69 9.52
N ARG A 303 -27.86 -30.90 9.56
CA ARG A 303 -27.86 -29.52 10.07
C ARG A 303 -28.20 -28.47 9.00
N SER A 304 -27.65 -28.61 7.80
CA SER A 304 -27.75 -27.59 6.74
C SER A 304 -28.81 -27.92 5.68
N GLY A 305 -29.28 -29.17 5.63
CA GLY A 305 -30.10 -29.71 4.54
C GLY A 305 -29.34 -29.90 3.23
N THR A 306 -28.00 -29.82 3.25
CA THR A 306 -27.17 -30.04 2.06
C THR A 306 -25.90 -30.79 2.41
N MET A 307 -25.77 -32.00 1.85
CA MET A 307 -24.58 -32.82 1.97
C MET A 307 -23.37 -32.17 1.25
N PRO A 308 -22.25 -31.92 1.95
CA PRO A 308 -21.04 -31.39 1.32
C PRO A 308 -20.43 -32.39 0.33
N ASP A 309 -20.24 -31.97 -0.94
CA ASP A 309 -19.51 -32.77 -1.92
C ASP A 309 -18.00 -32.63 -1.72
N LEU A 310 -17.42 -33.60 -1.04
CA LEU A 310 -15.98 -33.72 -0.84
C LEU A 310 -15.34 -34.69 -1.84
N GLY A 311 -16.07 -35.22 -2.82
CA GLY A 311 -15.57 -36.25 -3.74
C GLY A 311 -15.41 -37.64 -3.10
N ARG A 312 -14.55 -38.48 -3.70
CA ARG A 312 -14.37 -39.87 -3.26
C ARG A 312 -13.61 -39.94 -1.94
N ASP A 313 -14.20 -40.63 -0.96
CA ASP A 313 -13.54 -40.99 0.29
C ASP A 313 -12.70 -42.26 0.10
N THR A 314 -11.41 -42.19 0.42
CA THR A 314 -10.48 -43.32 0.32
C THR A 314 -10.57 -44.26 1.51
N LEU A 315 -11.17 -43.80 2.62
CA LEU A 315 -11.32 -44.54 3.87
C LEU A 315 -12.73 -45.14 4.03
N ASP A 316 -13.63 -44.91 3.07
CA ASP A 316 -14.98 -45.47 3.11
C ASP A 316 -14.93 -47.00 3.16
N GLY A 317 -15.61 -47.59 4.14
CA GLY A 317 -15.60 -49.03 4.41
C GLY A 317 -14.30 -49.61 4.98
N GLN A 318 -13.28 -48.78 5.28
CA GLN A 318 -12.07 -49.24 5.95
C GLN A 318 -12.18 -49.11 7.48
N PRO A 319 -11.57 -50.02 8.27
CA PRO A 319 -11.49 -49.87 9.71
C PRO A 319 -10.62 -48.64 10.07
N SER A 320 -11.25 -47.60 10.59
CA SER A 320 -10.55 -46.40 11.07
C SER A 320 -10.14 -46.56 12.55
N PRO A 321 -8.94 -46.07 12.95
CA PRO A 321 -8.56 -46.07 14.35
C PRO A 321 -9.54 -45.24 15.18
N PRO A 322 -9.97 -45.73 16.35
CA PRO A 322 -10.95 -45.04 17.18
C PRO A 322 -10.45 -43.63 17.54
N VAL A 323 -11.34 -42.65 17.42
CA VAL A 323 -11.01 -41.24 17.71
C VAL A 323 -10.90 -41.00 19.21
N MET A 324 -11.78 -41.63 20.00
CA MET A 324 -11.78 -41.58 21.45
C MET A 324 -12.50 -42.80 22.03
N THR A 325 -12.41 -42.98 23.35
CA THR A 325 -13.16 -44.03 24.06
C THR A 325 -14.61 -43.60 24.29
N ASP A 326 -15.53 -44.56 24.42
CA ASP A 326 -16.95 -44.29 24.68
C ASP A 326 -17.15 -43.44 25.94
N SER A 327 -16.38 -43.70 27.00
CA SER A 327 -16.43 -42.92 28.24
C SER A 327 -16.03 -41.45 28.05
N ALA A 328 -15.03 -41.19 27.20
CA ALA A 328 -14.60 -39.84 26.85
C ALA A 328 -15.64 -39.14 25.97
N TRP A 329 -16.24 -39.89 25.04
CA TRP A 329 -17.31 -39.41 24.17
C TRP A 329 -18.56 -38.98 24.97
N ILE A 330 -19.06 -39.86 25.84
CA ILE A 330 -20.22 -39.56 26.69
C ILE A 330 -19.94 -38.39 27.63
N SER A 331 -18.71 -38.28 28.15
CA SER A 331 -18.31 -37.14 28.98
C SER A 331 -18.34 -35.83 28.18
N LEU A 332 -17.84 -35.86 26.94
CA LEU A 332 -17.85 -34.70 26.05
C LEU A 332 -19.27 -34.29 25.64
N GLN A 333 -20.15 -35.24 25.31
CA GLN A 333 -21.56 -34.97 24.99
C GLN A 333 -22.34 -34.31 26.14
N ASN A 334 -21.96 -34.62 27.39
CA ASN A 334 -22.62 -34.10 28.59
C ASN A 334 -21.90 -32.91 29.23
N ILE A 335 -20.93 -32.29 28.54
CA ILE A 335 -20.09 -31.21 29.09
C ILE A 335 -20.89 -30.01 29.61
N CYS A 336 -22.03 -29.70 29.01
CA CYS A 336 -22.91 -28.59 29.40
C CYS A 336 -24.07 -29.00 30.32
N ASN A 337 -24.22 -30.30 30.61
CA ASN A 337 -25.32 -30.85 31.40
C ASN A 337 -24.89 -31.17 32.85
N ARG A 338 -23.63 -30.92 33.21
CA ARG A 338 -23.05 -31.18 34.53
C ARG A 338 -22.71 -29.90 35.27
#